data_AF-A0A9E3DDF8-F1
#
_entry.id   AF-A0A9E3DDF8-F1
#
_cell.length_a   1.000
_cell.length_b   1.000
_cell.length_c   1.000
_cell.angle_alpha   90.00
_cell.angle_beta   90.00
_cell.angle_gamma   90.00
#
_symmetry.space_group_name_H-M   'P 1'
#
loop_
_entity.id
_entity.type
_entity.pdbx_description
1 polymer ?
#
loop_
_entity_poly.entity_id
_entity_poly.type
_entity_poly.pdbx_seq_one_letter_code
_entity_poly.pdbx_strand_id
1 'polypeptide(L)'
;MTTTRTHSHVRVSLVWAAGAALGAALIGNSLLSAPQASANCQLSAQDDQYINLLAQNKMVHDASYSDCHEAMEGRWFADQVRANSNPYGEGQELINMITSTTGMSQAQAEWEVESAIFVYAPDLLPKIKDQAATAAPPEA
;
A
#
# COMPACT_ATOMS: atom_id res chain seq x y z
N MET A 1 36.48 24.27 -64.01
CA MET A 1 36.86 23.07 -64.79
C MET A 1 35.83 21.98 -64.56
N THR A 2 35.57 21.17 -65.59
CA THR A 2 34.71 19.96 -65.62
C THR A 2 35.21 18.91 -64.61
N THR A 3 34.40 18.19 -63.82
CA THR A 3 33.69 16.90 -64.08
C THR A 3 33.10 16.40 -62.74
N THR A 4 32.20 15.42 -62.57
CA THR A 4 31.13 14.77 -63.38
C THR A 4 30.18 14.00 -62.43
N ARG A 5 28.96 13.64 -62.88
CA ARG A 5 27.95 12.76 -62.22
C ARG A 5 28.50 11.39 -61.74
N THR A 6 27.87 10.66 -60.79
CA THR A 6 26.72 9.75 -61.08
C THR A 6 26.13 9.06 -59.83
N HIS A 7 24.78 9.04 -59.74
CA HIS A 7 23.81 8.13 -59.05
C HIS A 7 24.22 7.32 -57.79
N SER A 8 23.35 7.20 -56.77
CA SER A 8 22.20 6.26 -56.83
C SER A 8 21.24 6.39 -55.63
N HIS A 9 19.93 6.47 -55.91
CA HIS A 9 18.73 5.97 -55.17
C HIS A 9 18.75 5.90 -53.61
N VAL A 10 17.71 6.30 -52.86
CA VAL A 10 16.28 5.98 -53.02
C VAL A 10 15.39 7.14 -52.49
N ARG A 11 14.25 7.41 -53.17
CA ARG A 11 13.11 8.13 -52.58
C ARG A 11 12.05 7.11 -52.14
N VAL A 12 11.55 7.20 -50.91
CA VAL A 12 10.19 6.77 -50.56
C VAL A 12 9.59 7.77 -49.59
N SER A 13 8.67 8.60 -50.08
CA SER A 13 7.62 9.19 -49.25
C SER A 13 6.41 8.29 -49.34
N LEU A 14 5.83 7.87 -48.21
CA LEU A 14 4.48 7.32 -48.16
C LEU A 14 3.93 7.46 -46.75
N VAL A 15 3.03 8.44 -46.58
CA VAL A 15 2.11 8.49 -45.45
C VAL A 15 1.07 7.40 -45.68
N TRP A 16 0.87 6.52 -44.71
CA TRP A 16 -0.34 5.71 -44.63
C TRP A 16 -0.80 5.59 -43.18
N ALA A 17 -2.02 6.04 -42.93
CA ALA A 17 -2.67 5.89 -41.64
C ALA A 17 -3.21 4.46 -41.51
N ALA A 18 -2.97 3.83 -40.36
CA ALA A 18 -3.66 2.60 -39.95
C ALA A 18 -4.28 2.84 -38.57
N GLY A 19 -5.56 3.19 -38.55
CA GLY A 19 -6.30 3.33 -37.30
C GLY A 19 -6.51 1.96 -36.65
N ALA A 20 -6.13 1.81 -35.39
CA ALA A 20 -6.51 0.65 -34.60
C ALA A 20 -8.01 0.73 -34.30
N ALA A 21 -8.81 -0.04 -35.03
CA ALA A 21 -10.24 -0.15 -34.81
C ALA A 21 -10.51 -0.90 -33.49
N LEU A 22 -10.87 -0.17 -32.43
CA LEU A 22 -11.48 -0.75 -31.24
C LEU A 22 -12.91 -1.20 -31.60
N GLY A 23 -13.10 -2.49 -31.87
CA GLY A 23 -14.39 -3.02 -32.32
C GLY A 23 -14.61 -4.49 -31.97
N ALA A 24 -15.71 -4.74 -31.25
CA ALA A 24 -16.28 -6.05 -30.87
C ALA A 24 -15.42 -6.93 -29.93
N ALA A 25 -15.91 -7.46 -28.80
CA ALA A 25 -17.29 -7.74 -28.41
C ALA A 25 -17.46 -7.82 -26.88
N LEU A 26 -18.40 -7.05 -26.33
CA LEU A 26 -18.91 -7.20 -24.95
C LEU A 26 -20.40 -7.54 -24.96
N ILE A 27 -20.76 -8.63 -25.64
CA ILE A 27 -22.05 -9.31 -25.45
C ILE A 27 -21.76 -10.81 -25.37
N GLY A 28 -21.43 -11.25 -24.16
CA GLY A 28 -21.25 -12.66 -23.81
C GLY A 28 -21.58 -12.81 -22.33
N ASN A 29 -22.62 -13.59 -22.02
CA ASN A 29 -23.17 -13.75 -20.66
C ASN A 29 -22.27 -14.62 -19.76
N SER A 30 -21.01 -14.22 -19.58
CA SER A 30 -20.16 -14.75 -18.52
C SER A 30 -20.33 -13.91 -17.26
N LEU A 31 -21.43 -14.16 -16.53
CA LEU A 31 -21.48 -13.97 -15.07
C LEU A 31 -20.60 -15.03 -14.39
N LEU A 32 -19.38 -15.23 -14.91
CA LEU A 32 -18.29 -15.74 -14.11
C LEU A 32 -17.98 -14.62 -13.14
N SER A 33 -18.55 -14.71 -11.94
CA SER A 33 -17.99 -14.07 -10.77
C SER A 33 -16.48 -14.28 -10.87
N ALA A 34 -15.71 -13.19 -10.99
CA ALA A 34 -14.27 -13.30 -10.82
C ALA A 34 -14.08 -14.09 -9.53
N PRO A 35 -13.35 -15.22 -9.54
CA PRO A 35 -13.19 -16.01 -8.34
C PRO A 35 -12.68 -15.04 -7.29
N GLN A 36 -13.45 -14.87 -6.20
CA GLN A 36 -13.00 -14.09 -5.06
C GLN A 36 -11.62 -14.62 -4.76
N ALA A 37 -10.61 -13.76 -4.89
CA ALA A 37 -9.21 -14.11 -4.70
C ALA A 37 -8.95 -14.25 -3.20
N SER A 38 -9.68 -15.18 -2.60
CA SER A 38 -9.28 -15.98 -1.45
C SER A 38 -8.03 -16.77 -1.85
N ALA A 39 -6.93 -16.02 -2.07
CA ALA A 39 -5.63 -16.47 -1.64
C ALA A 39 -5.85 -17.06 -0.25
N ASN A 40 -5.58 -18.35 -0.09
CA ASN A 40 -6.01 -19.11 1.07
C ASN A 40 -5.31 -18.54 2.30
N CYS A 41 -5.97 -17.59 2.95
CA CYS A 41 -5.38 -16.77 3.98
C CYS A 41 -5.03 -17.65 5.17
N GLN A 42 -3.73 -17.76 5.43
CA GLN A 42 -3.20 -18.44 6.59
C GLN A 42 -2.67 -17.35 7.49
N LEU A 43 -3.45 -17.01 8.51
CA LEU A 43 -2.97 -16.22 9.63
C LEU A 43 -1.84 -16.99 10.31
N SER A 44 -0.73 -16.30 10.55
CA SER A 44 0.35 -16.77 11.41
C SER A 44 0.05 -16.48 12.87
N ALA A 45 0.80 -17.07 13.80
CA ALA A 45 0.63 -16.79 15.23
C ALA A 45 0.88 -15.30 15.59
N GLN A 46 1.65 -14.56 14.79
CA GLN A 46 1.79 -13.10 14.94
C GLN A 46 0.52 -12.38 14.49
N ASP A 47 -0.15 -12.87 13.44
CA ASP A 47 -1.40 -12.28 12.96
C ASP A 47 -2.50 -12.47 13.98
N ASP A 48 -2.65 -13.69 14.51
CA ASP A 48 -3.56 -13.96 15.63
C ASP A 48 -3.27 -13.02 16.81
N GLN A 49 -2.00 -12.74 17.13
CA GLN A 49 -1.64 -11.79 18.19
C GLN A 49 -2.07 -10.35 17.86
N TYR A 50 -1.84 -9.87 16.64
CA TYR A 50 -2.24 -8.53 16.20
C TYR A 50 -3.77 -8.36 16.21
N ILE A 51 -4.51 -9.29 15.62
CA ILE A 51 -5.98 -9.29 15.61
C ILE A 51 -6.55 -9.32 17.04
N ASN A 52 -5.95 -10.11 17.94
CA ASN A 52 -6.36 -10.11 19.35
C ASN A 52 -6.06 -8.79 20.07
N LEU A 53 -5.03 -8.02 19.67
CA LEU A 53 -4.78 -6.67 20.20
C LEU A 53 -5.81 -5.66 19.68
N LEU A 54 -6.15 -5.71 18.39
CA LEU A 54 -7.21 -4.89 17.82
C LEU A 54 -8.57 -5.15 18.50
N ALA A 55 -8.94 -6.43 18.64
CA ALA A 55 -10.19 -6.85 19.27
C ALA A 55 -10.35 -6.34 20.72
N GLN A 56 -9.25 -6.28 21.49
CA GLN A 56 -9.26 -5.78 22.87
C GLN A 56 -9.72 -4.31 22.97
N ASN A 57 -9.37 -3.48 21.99
CA ASN A 57 -9.76 -2.07 21.94
C ASN A 57 -11.00 -1.82 21.04
N LYS A 58 -11.75 -2.88 20.71
CA LYS A 58 -12.91 -2.87 19.81
C LYS A 58 -12.60 -2.32 18.41
N MET A 59 -11.35 -2.49 17.97
CA MET A 59 -10.89 -2.18 16.62
C MET A 59 -11.28 -3.31 15.68
N VAL A 60 -12.60 -3.50 15.53
CA VAL A 60 -13.16 -4.33 14.47
C VAL A 60 -13.53 -3.35 13.37
N HIS A 61 -12.64 -3.20 12.37
CA HIS A 61 -13.03 -2.65 11.08
C HIS A 61 -14.27 -3.41 10.61
N ASP A 62 -15.18 -2.72 9.93
CA ASP A 62 -16.56 -3.21 9.76
C ASP A 62 -16.67 -4.56 9.02
N ALA A 63 -17.87 -5.13 8.94
CA ALA A 63 -18.08 -6.47 8.35
C ALA A 63 -17.70 -6.63 6.86
N SER A 64 -17.18 -5.57 6.20
CA SER A 64 -16.50 -5.63 4.90
C SER A 64 -15.06 -6.16 5.00
N TYR A 65 -14.45 -6.01 6.16
CA TYR A 65 -13.08 -6.38 6.47
C TYR A 65 -13.03 -7.79 7.09
N SER A 66 -11.89 -8.45 6.95
CA SER A 66 -11.66 -9.81 7.40
C SER A 66 -10.25 -9.89 7.91
N ASP A 67 -10.00 -10.53 9.06
CA ASP A 67 -8.71 -10.63 9.79
C ASP A 67 -7.42 -10.71 8.92
N CYS A 68 -7.52 -11.29 7.74
CA CYS A 68 -6.50 -11.34 6.69
C CYS A 68 -6.05 -9.98 6.13
N HIS A 69 -7.00 -9.06 5.97
CA HIS A 69 -6.83 -7.69 5.51
C HIS A 69 -6.17 -6.87 6.62
N GLU A 70 -6.70 -6.92 7.84
CA GLU A 70 -6.08 -6.33 9.03
C GLU A 70 -4.65 -6.81 9.21
N ALA A 71 -4.40 -8.13 9.15
CA ALA A 71 -3.05 -8.69 9.27
C ALA A 71 -2.12 -8.33 8.09
N MET A 72 -2.67 -7.91 6.94
CA MET A 72 -1.89 -7.35 5.83
C MET A 72 -1.56 -5.88 6.10
N GLU A 73 -2.52 -5.08 6.57
CA GLU A 73 -2.34 -3.66 6.90
C GLU A 73 -1.38 -3.48 8.10
N GLY A 74 -1.53 -4.28 9.16
CA GLY A 74 -0.62 -4.29 10.30
C GLY A 74 0.83 -4.60 9.91
N ARG A 75 1.03 -5.56 8.99
CA ARG A 75 2.36 -5.81 8.41
C ARG A 75 2.86 -4.63 7.59
N TRP A 76 1.99 -4.03 6.78
CA TRP A 76 2.34 -2.87 5.96
C TRP A 76 2.78 -1.68 6.83
N PHE A 77 2.04 -1.34 7.89
CA PHE A 77 2.44 -0.29 8.84
C PHE A 77 3.83 -0.57 9.45
N ALA A 78 4.08 -1.80 9.88
CA ALA A 78 5.36 -2.18 10.47
C ALA A 78 6.52 -2.11 9.47
N ASP A 79 6.30 -2.47 8.21
CA ASP A 79 7.31 -2.39 7.15
C ASP A 79 7.58 -0.94 6.70
N GLN A 80 6.55 -0.08 6.66
CA GLN A 80 6.72 1.37 6.48
C GLN A 80 7.62 1.97 7.57
N VAL A 81 7.29 1.69 8.84
CA VAL A 81 8.06 2.15 10.02
C VAL A 81 9.50 1.61 10.00
N ARG A 82 9.70 0.37 9.55
CA ARG A 82 11.03 -0.25 9.37
C ARG A 82 11.85 0.37 8.25
N ALA A 83 11.20 0.79 7.16
CA ALA A 83 11.86 1.41 6.01
C ALA A 83 12.31 2.85 6.29
N ASN A 84 11.68 3.55 7.24
CA ASN A 84 12.03 4.95 7.53
C ASN A 84 13.27 5.09 8.44
N SER A 85 14.11 6.07 8.13
CA SER A 85 15.23 6.50 8.99
C SER A 85 14.76 7.02 10.37
N ASN A 86 13.56 7.61 10.42
CA ASN A 86 12.85 8.07 11.62
C ASN A 86 11.56 7.25 11.87
N PRO A 87 11.65 6.02 12.41
CA PRO A 87 10.50 5.18 12.74
C PRO A 87 9.43 5.86 13.61
N TYR A 88 9.81 6.67 14.60
CA TYR A 88 8.84 7.41 15.41
C TYR A 88 8.02 8.40 14.57
N GLY A 89 8.69 9.17 13.70
CA GLY A 89 8.02 10.11 12.80
C GLY A 89 7.11 9.41 11.79
N GLU A 90 7.56 8.30 11.18
CA GLU A 90 6.70 7.49 10.29
C GLU A 90 5.45 7.00 11.02
N GLY A 91 5.59 6.50 12.26
CA GLY A 91 4.43 6.08 13.07
C GLY A 91 3.40 7.20 13.26
N GLN A 92 3.85 8.42 13.53
CA GLN A 92 2.97 9.60 13.62
C GLN A 92 2.29 9.94 12.28
N GLU A 93 2.99 9.84 11.15
CA GLU A 93 2.39 10.06 9.84
C GLU A 93 1.37 8.97 9.45
N LEU A 94 1.62 7.71 9.84
CA LEU A 94 0.63 6.63 9.68
C LEU A 94 -0.64 6.91 10.50
N ILE A 95 -0.50 7.37 11.73
CA ILE A 95 -1.63 7.76 12.61
C ILE A 95 -2.42 8.93 11.99
N ASN A 96 -1.73 9.96 11.47
CA ASN A 96 -2.33 11.09 10.78
C ASN A 96 -3.08 10.66 9.49
N MET A 97 -2.54 9.70 8.75
CA MET A 97 -3.19 9.13 7.57
C MET A 97 -4.45 8.35 7.94
N ILE A 98 -4.41 7.47 8.94
CA ILE A 98 -5.58 6.69 9.37
C ILE A 98 -6.69 7.62 9.84
N THR A 99 -6.40 8.56 10.74
CA THR A 99 -7.41 9.51 11.27
C THR A 99 -8.03 10.39 10.18
N SER A 100 -7.26 10.80 9.16
CA SER A 100 -7.76 11.63 8.06
C SER A 100 -8.51 10.87 6.96
N THR A 101 -8.44 9.53 6.91
CA THR A 101 -9.03 8.72 5.83
C THR A 101 -10.10 7.71 6.25
N THR A 102 -10.05 7.20 7.49
CA THR A 102 -10.94 6.11 7.96
C THR A 102 -12.09 6.57 8.86
N GLY A 103 -12.01 7.80 9.39
CA GLY A 103 -12.94 8.30 10.41
C GLY A 103 -12.67 7.78 11.84
N MET A 104 -11.58 7.04 12.05
CA MET A 104 -11.10 6.67 13.38
C MET A 104 -10.69 7.88 14.21
N SER A 105 -10.87 7.76 15.53
CA SER A 105 -10.29 8.72 16.48
C SER A 105 -8.78 8.54 16.61
N GLN A 106 -8.09 9.58 17.10
CA GLN A 106 -6.65 9.59 17.35
C GLN A 106 -6.18 8.34 18.12
N ALA A 107 -6.81 8.04 19.26
CA ALA A 107 -6.46 6.90 20.12
C ALA A 107 -6.71 5.53 19.47
N GLN A 108 -7.58 5.45 18.45
CA GLN A 108 -7.81 4.23 17.68
C GLN A 108 -6.70 4.01 16.66
N ALA A 109 -6.34 5.05 15.90
CA ALA A 109 -5.23 5.02 14.95
C ALA A 109 -3.88 4.79 15.66
N GLU A 110 -3.64 5.43 16.81
CA GLU A 110 -2.51 5.15 17.70
C GLU A 110 -2.45 3.67 18.08
N TRP A 111 -3.56 3.12 18.60
CA TRP A 111 -3.63 1.72 19.00
C TRP A 111 -3.33 0.74 17.85
N GLU A 112 -3.83 1.04 16.65
CA GLU A 112 -3.62 0.21 15.47
C GLU A 112 -2.14 0.18 15.04
N VAL A 113 -1.53 1.36 14.87
CA VAL A 113 -0.13 1.49 14.46
C VAL A 113 0.82 0.97 15.55
N GLU A 114 0.56 1.25 16.83
CA GLU A 114 1.37 0.75 17.94
C GLU A 114 1.25 -0.78 18.08
N SER A 115 0.06 -1.35 17.92
CA SER A 115 -0.13 -2.82 17.93
C SER A 115 0.61 -3.48 16.77
N ALA A 116 0.60 -2.87 15.59
CA ALA A 116 1.30 -3.35 14.41
C ALA A 116 2.82 -3.36 14.63
N ILE A 117 3.38 -2.26 15.13
CA ILE A 117 4.80 -2.16 15.48
C ILE A 117 5.17 -3.17 16.58
N PHE A 118 4.36 -3.29 17.63
CA PHE A 118 4.62 -4.20 18.75
C PHE A 118 4.71 -5.67 18.33
N VAL A 119 3.88 -6.10 17.36
CA VAL A 119 3.84 -7.48 16.88
C VAL A 119 4.86 -7.75 15.76
N TYR A 120 4.90 -6.90 14.74
CA TYR A 120 5.64 -7.17 13.50
C TYR A 120 6.98 -6.44 13.40
N ALA A 121 7.23 -5.42 14.24
CA ALA A 121 8.52 -4.73 14.33
C ALA A 121 8.98 -4.43 15.79
N PRO A 122 8.95 -5.43 16.71
CA PRO A 122 9.38 -5.23 18.09
C PRO A 122 10.87 -4.84 18.20
N ASP A 123 11.67 -5.13 17.18
CA ASP A 123 13.07 -4.72 17.07
C ASP A 123 13.25 -3.18 17.00
N LEU A 124 12.23 -2.44 16.56
CA LEU A 124 12.27 -0.98 16.45
C LEU A 124 11.84 -0.26 17.73
N LEU A 125 11.15 -0.92 18.66
CA LEU A 125 10.62 -0.31 19.88
C LEU A 125 11.66 0.48 20.70
N PRO A 126 12.92 0.00 20.89
CA PRO A 126 13.94 0.80 21.58
C PRO A 126 14.25 2.11 20.84
N LYS A 127 14.44 2.04 19.51
CA LYS A 127 14.75 3.21 18.67
C LYS A 127 13.59 4.20 18.64
N ILE A 128 12.34 3.72 18.52
CA ILE A 128 11.13 4.54 18.53
C ILE A 128 11.00 5.27 19.87
N LYS A 129 11.18 4.58 21.00
CA LYS A 129 11.11 5.18 22.34
C LYS A 129 12.21 6.24 22.55
N ASP A 130 13.43 5.98 22.10
CA ASP A 130 14.53 6.93 22.21
C ASP A 130 14.29 8.16 21.32
N GLN A 131 13.74 7.99 20.12
CA GLN A 131 13.33 9.08 19.23
C GLN A 131 12.19 9.91 19.85
N ALA A 132 11.14 9.26 20.37
CA ALA A 132 10.01 9.91 21.04
C ALA A 132 10.47 10.76 22.24
N ALA A 133 11.41 10.26 23.04
CA ALA A 133 11.99 10.99 24.17
C ALA A 133 12.81 12.24 23.76
N THR A 134 13.23 12.32 22.50
CA THR A 134 13.94 13.49 21.93
C THR A 134 13.07 14.38 21.05
N ALA A 135 11.82 13.97 20.76
CA ALA A 135 10.88 14.81 20.04
C ALA A 135 10.49 16.01 20.91
N ALA A 136 10.36 17.19 20.28
CA ALA A 136 9.79 18.34 20.97
C ALA A 136 8.34 18.03 21.38
N PRO A 137 7.86 18.48 22.56
CA PRO A 137 6.46 18.35 22.91
C PRO A 137 5.57 18.99 21.84
N PRO A 138 4.38 18.43 21.53
CA PRO A 138 3.44 19.10 20.65
C PRO A 138 3.09 20.47 21.21
N GLU A 139 3.08 21.49 20.35
CA GLU A 139 2.65 22.85 20.72
C GLU A 139 1.15 22.81 21.09
N ALA A 140 0.80 23.46 22.21
CA ALA A 140 -0.51 23.38 22.87
C ALA A 140 -1.48 24.49 22.46
#